data_AF-A0A6V7IHE5-F1
#
_entry.id   AF-A0A6V7IHE5-F1
#
_cell.length_a   1.000
_cell.length_b   1.000
_cell.length_c   1.000
_cell.angle_alpha   90.00
_cell.angle_beta   90.00
_cell.angle_gamma   90.00
#
_symmetry.space_group_name_H-M   'P 1'
#
loop_
_entity.id
_entity.type
_entity.pdbx_description
1 polymer ?
#
loop_
_entity_poly.entity_id
_entity_poly.type
_entity_poly.pdbx_seq_one_letter_code
_entity_poly.pdbx_strand_id
1 'polypeptide(L)'
;AEIWHFMIGISLCHSVHVAPPVLMESVVAKRTAFRESFRQRSITRVNSSLLMDPTLPEYQAASADEKALVEATARCGVILSKYSGDEMEIKIGEKMLFFTKLETLEFTS
;
A
#
# COMPACT_ATOMS: atom_id res chain seq x y z
N ALA A 1 18.26 -1.75 -12.02
CA ALA A 1 17.05 -1.65 -12.86
C ALA A 1 16.01 -2.71 -12.50
N GLU A 2 16.40 -3.98 -12.36
CA GLU A 2 15.47 -5.11 -12.17
C GLU A 2 14.58 -5.04 -10.92
N ILE A 3 15.13 -4.64 -9.77
CA ILE A 3 14.36 -4.53 -8.51
C ILE A 3 13.22 -3.53 -8.63
N TRP A 4 13.43 -2.41 -9.33
CA TRP A 4 12.38 -1.41 -9.53
C TRP A 4 11.26 -1.94 -10.42
N HIS A 5 11.60 -2.64 -11.52
CA HIS A 5 10.59 -3.29 -12.35
C HIS A 5 9.80 -4.35 -11.59
N PHE A 6 10.48 -5.16 -10.76
CA PHE A 6 9.82 -6.14 -9.91
C PHE A 6 8.83 -5.49 -8.93
N MET A 7 9.25 -4.45 -8.22
CA MET A 7 8.39 -3.73 -7.28
C MET A 7 7.21 -3.05 -7.98
N ILE A 8 7.43 -2.43 -9.14
CA ILE A 8 6.35 -1.85 -9.96
C ILE A 8 5.38 -2.95 -10.41
N GLY A 9 5.89 -4.11 -10.82
CA GLY A 9 5.06 -5.26 -11.21
C GLY A 9 4.14 -5.71 -10.07
N ILE A 10 4.67 -5.79 -8.84
CA ILE A 10 3.86 -6.09 -7.66
C ILE A 10 2.80 -5.00 -7.42
N SER A 11 3.14 -3.72 -7.56
CA SER A 11 2.20 -2.59 -7.38
C SER A 11 1.17 -2.43 -8.50
N LEU A 12 1.22 -3.25 -9.56
CA LEU A 12 0.26 -3.22 -10.68
C LEU A 12 -0.61 -4.48 -10.74
N CYS A 13 -0.06 -5.64 -10.38
CA CYS A 13 -0.73 -6.93 -10.53
C CYS A 13 -1.48 -7.31 -9.24
N HIS A 14 -2.61 -6.63 -8.96
CA HIS A 14 -3.44 -6.90 -7.79
C HIS A 14 -4.86 -6.33 -7.89
N SER A 15 -5.71 -6.70 -6.93
CA SER A 15 -7.07 -6.17 -6.74
C SER A 15 -7.19 -5.07 -5.66
N VAL A 16 -6.09 -4.72 -4.97
CA VAL A 16 -6.04 -3.75 -3.86
C VAL A 16 -6.49 -2.33 -4.26
N HIS A 17 -7.28 -1.67 -3.41
CA HIS A 17 -7.69 -0.28 -3.57
C HIS A 17 -7.03 0.66 -2.55
N VAL A 18 -6.86 1.92 -2.91
CA VAL A 18 -6.44 2.98 -1.99
C VAL A 18 -7.66 3.44 -1.17
N ALA A 19 -7.53 3.46 0.15
CA ALA A 19 -8.60 3.88 1.03
C ALA A 19 -8.97 5.37 0.80
N PRO A 20 -10.24 5.76 0.99
CA PRO A 20 -10.68 7.14 0.83
C PRO A 20 -9.91 8.13 1.71
N PRO A 21 -9.61 9.36 1.23
CA PRO A 21 -8.88 10.38 1.99
C PRO A 21 -9.52 10.73 3.34
N VAL A 22 -10.84 10.64 3.47
CA VAL A 22 -11.59 10.91 4.71
C VAL A 22 -11.16 10.00 5.87
N LEU A 23 -10.62 8.82 5.57
CA LEU A 23 -10.13 7.89 6.59
C LEU A 23 -8.69 8.19 7.03
N MET A 24 -7.97 9.05 6.30
CA MET A 24 -6.52 9.17 6.47
C MET A 24 -6.13 9.81 7.80
N GLU A 25 -6.87 10.80 8.30
CA GLU A 25 -6.61 11.38 9.62
C GLU A 25 -6.67 10.32 10.73
N SER A 26 -7.68 9.44 10.68
CA SER A 26 -7.83 8.35 11.64
C SER A 26 -6.70 7.32 11.52
N VAL A 27 -6.29 6.98 10.29
CA VAL A 27 -5.18 6.05 10.05
C VAL A 27 -3.87 6.61 10.57
N VAL A 28 -3.57 7.89 10.28
CA VAL A 28 -2.37 8.59 10.76
C VAL A 28 -2.30 8.53 12.28
N ALA A 29 -3.41 8.85 12.96
CA ALA A 29 -3.48 8.80 14.42
C ALA A 29 -3.24 7.37 14.97
N LYS A 30 -3.89 6.36 14.38
CA LYS A 30 -3.73 4.95 14.79
C LYS A 30 -2.31 4.44 14.60
N ARG A 31 -1.69 4.70 13.44
CA ARG A 31 -0.30 4.30 13.15
C ARG A 31 0.66 5.00 14.11
N THR A 32 0.49 6.29 14.34
CA THR A 32 1.35 7.06 15.26
C THR A 32 1.30 6.49 16.67
N ALA A 33 0.10 6.33 17.25
CA ALA A 33 -0.09 5.78 18.58
C ALA A 33 0.44 4.33 18.71
N PHE A 34 0.20 3.48 17.70
CA PHE A 34 0.68 2.10 17.70
C PHE A 34 2.21 2.04 17.65
N ARG A 35 2.84 2.85 16.80
CA ARG A 35 4.32 2.91 16.67
C ARG A 35 4.99 3.41 17.94
N GLU A 36 4.40 4.40 18.61
CA GLU A 36 4.90 4.88 19.92
C GLU A 36 4.81 3.79 20.98
N SER A 37 3.66 3.12 21.06
CA SER A 37 3.44 2.00 22.00
C SER A 37 4.41 0.84 21.74
N PHE A 38 4.63 0.49 20.48
CA PHE A 38 5.58 -0.55 20.08
C PHE A 38 7.02 -0.16 20.42
N ARG A 39 7.41 1.11 20.22
CA ARG A 39 8.73 1.63 20.59
C ARG A 39 8.98 1.60 22.10
N GLN A 40 7.96 1.91 22.90
CA GLN A 40 7.99 1.83 24.36
C GLN A 40 7.87 0.40 24.89
N ARG A 41 7.70 -0.59 24.00
CA ARG A 41 7.49 -2.02 24.34
C ARG A 41 6.27 -2.27 25.23
N SER A 42 5.31 -1.33 25.26
CA SER A 42 4.02 -1.54 25.93
C SER A 42 3.14 -2.52 25.14
N ILE A 43 3.34 -2.58 23.82
CA ILE A 43 2.77 -3.60 22.93
C ILE A 43 3.93 -4.37 22.28
N THR A 44 3.85 -5.69 22.31
CA THR A 44 4.85 -6.60 21.70
C THR A 44 4.31 -7.34 20.48
N ARG A 45 2.97 -7.41 20.32
CA ARG A 45 2.35 -8.03 19.15
C ARG A 45 2.57 -7.17 17.92
N VAL A 46 3.07 -7.77 16.85
CA VAL A 46 3.29 -7.10 15.56
C VAL A 46 1.96 -6.92 14.82
N ASN A 47 1.76 -5.72 14.28
CA ASN A 47 0.75 -5.43 13.26
C ASN A 47 1.44 -4.63 12.15
N SER A 48 1.67 -5.26 10.99
CA SER A 48 2.47 -4.69 9.89
C SER A 48 1.86 -3.41 9.32
N SER A 49 0.53 -3.38 9.12
CA SER A 49 -0.19 -2.22 8.60
C SER A 49 -0.12 -1.04 9.57
N LEU A 50 -0.27 -1.28 10.88
CA LEU A 50 -0.15 -0.21 11.89
C LEU A 50 1.29 0.26 12.11
N LEU A 51 2.28 -0.57 11.80
CA LEU A 51 3.69 -0.20 11.82
C LEU A 51 4.16 0.56 10.58
N MET A 52 3.33 0.72 9.55
CA MET A 52 3.68 1.54 8.37
C MET A 52 3.95 2.99 8.76
N ASP A 53 4.72 3.69 7.92
CA ASP A 53 4.83 5.13 8.02
C ASP A 53 3.42 5.77 7.95
N PRO A 54 3.06 6.68 8.88
CA PRO A 54 1.75 7.32 8.88
C PRO A 54 1.43 8.09 7.59
N THR A 55 2.45 8.56 6.86
CA THR A 55 2.27 9.33 5.62
C THR A 55 1.97 8.47 4.39
N LEU A 56 2.17 7.15 4.48
CA LEU A 56 1.84 6.24 3.39
C LEU A 56 0.32 6.03 3.31
N PRO A 57 -0.22 5.74 2.11
CA PRO A 57 -1.64 5.43 1.96
C PRO A 57 -2.10 4.26 2.83
N GLU A 58 -3.39 4.22 3.12
CA GLU A 58 -4.04 3.00 3.60
C GLU A 58 -4.58 2.22 2.41
N TYR A 59 -4.40 0.91 2.43
CA TYR A 59 -4.83 0.02 1.36
C TYR A 59 -5.94 -0.91 1.85
N GLN A 60 -6.88 -1.24 0.98
CA GLN A 60 -8.00 -2.14 1.24
C GLN A 60 -8.01 -3.24 0.19
N ALA A 61 -8.17 -4.49 0.60
CA ALA A 61 -8.20 -5.62 -0.29
C ALA A 61 -9.06 -6.74 0.31
N ALA A 62 -9.61 -7.60 -0.54
CA ALA A 62 -10.25 -8.83 -0.11
C ALA A 62 -9.21 -9.85 0.38
N SER A 63 -8.04 -9.90 -0.25
CA SER A 63 -6.92 -10.74 0.14
C SER A 63 -5.93 -10.00 1.05
N ALA A 64 -5.64 -10.58 2.22
CA ALA A 64 -4.63 -10.04 3.13
C ALA A 64 -3.22 -10.07 2.52
N ASP A 65 -2.93 -11.07 1.68
CA ASP A 65 -1.62 -11.26 1.07
C ASP A 65 -1.36 -10.22 -0.02
N GLU A 66 -2.35 -9.94 -0.86
CA GLU A 66 -2.23 -8.86 -1.86
C GLU A 66 -2.03 -7.51 -1.18
N LYS A 67 -2.81 -7.22 -0.14
CA LYS A 67 -2.62 -6.00 0.66
C LYS A 67 -1.20 -5.91 1.21
N ALA A 68 -0.68 -7.00 1.79
CA ALA A 68 0.67 -7.03 2.34
C ALA A 68 1.75 -6.79 1.28
N LEU A 69 1.59 -7.34 0.06
CA LEU A 69 2.48 -7.12 -1.07
C LEU A 69 2.50 -5.65 -1.51
N VAL A 70 1.33 -5.02 -1.68
CA VAL A 70 1.23 -3.60 -2.04
C VAL A 70 1.81 -2.71 -0.95
N GLU A 71 1.51 -2.99 0.33
CA GLU A 71 2.11 -2.27 1.45
C GLU A 71 3.65 -2.43 1.48
N ALA A 72 4.18 -3.60 1.13
CA ALA A 72 5.62 -3.84 1.07
C ALA A 72 6.27 -2.98 -0.01
N THR A 73 5.68 -2.90 -1.21
CA THR A 73 6.17 -2.01 -2.28
C THR A 73 6.15 -0.54 -1.86
N ALA A 74 5.10 -0.10 -1.16
CA ALA A 74 4.99 1.25 -0.65
C ALA A 74 6.09 1.57 0.38
N ARG A 75 6.43 0.63 1.27
CA ARG A 75 7.57 0.77 2.20
C ARG A 75 8.91 0.89 1.47
N CYS A 76 9.02 0.32 0.27
CA CYS A 76 10.20 0.43 -0.60
C CYS A 76 10.17 1.67 -1.51
N GLY A 77 9.18 2.57 -1.36
CA GLY A 77 9.09 3.81 -2.13
C GLY A 77 8.41 3.69 -3.49
N VAL A 78 7.78 2.54 -3.80
CA VAL A 78 6.87 2.38 -4.95
C VAL A 78 5.44 2.42 -4.43
N ILE A 79 4.82 3.58 -4.51
CA ILE A 79 3.58 3.88 -3.79
C ILE A 79 2.42 3.94 -4.78
N LEU A 80 1.44 3.06 -4.62
CA LEU A 80 0.16 3.18 -5.35
C LEU A 80 -0.63 4.37 -4.77
N SER A 81 -0.81 5.43 -5.55
CA SER A 81 -1.49 6.65 -5.11
C SER A 81 -2.96 6.71 -5.51
N LYS A 82 -3.31 6.06 -6.64
CA LYS A 82 -4.68 5.98 -7.15
C LYS A 82 -4.89 4.64 -7.83
N TYR A 83 -6.07 4.07 -7.64
CA TYR A 83 -6.60 3.00 -8.46
C TYR A 83 -8.11 3.20 -8.57
N SER A 84 -8.58 3.60 -9.75
CA SER A 84 -9.99 3.86 -10.01
C SER A 84 -10.36 3.40 -11.42
N GLY A 85 -11.31 2.48 -11.53
CA GLY A 85 -11.64 1.85 -12.81
C GLY A 85 -10.42 1.13 -13.37
N ASP A 86 -9.98 1.54 -14.56
CA ASP A 86 -8.79 1.00 -15.23
C ASP A 86 -7.55 1.90 -15.11
N GLU A 87 -7.64 3.01 -14.39
CA GLU A 87 -6.50 3.91 -14.19
C GLU A 87 -5.78 3.61 -12.88
N MET A 88 -4.46 3.45 -12.96
CA MET A 88 -3.57 3.29 -11.82
C MET A 88 -2.46 4.34 -11.85
N GLU A 89 -2.15 4.88 -10.67
CA GLU A 89 -1.05 5.84 -10.49
C GLU A 89 -0.06 5.30 -9.47
N ILE A 90 1.21 5.28 -9.86
CA ILE A 90 2.33 4.87 -8.99
C ILE A 90 3.29 6.04 -8.83
N LYS A 91 3.55 6.42 -7.58
CA LYS A 91 4.56 7.40 -7.20
C LYS A 91 5.87 6.70 -6.85
N ILE A 92 6.97 7.15 -7.45
CA ILE A 92 8.33 6.70 -7.16
C ILE A 92 9.22 7.93 -6.98
N GLY A 93 9.53 8.26 -5.72
CA GLY A 93 10.18 9.52 -5.36
C GLY A 93 9.32 10.71 -5.80
N GLU A 94 9.87 11.55 -6.69
CA GLU A 94 9.17 12.71 -7.26
C GLU A 94 8.43 12.39 -8.57
N LYS A 95 8.61 11.19 -9.12
CA LYS A 95 8.00 10.79 -10.39
C LYS A 95 6.63 10.16 -10.16
N MET A 96 5.70 10.52 -11.04
CA MET A 96 4.39 9.87 -11.16
C MET A 96 4.35 9.06 -12.45
N LEU A 97 3.99 7.79 -12.34
CA LEU A 97 3.75 6.90 -13.47
C LEU A 97 2.25 6.62 -13.56
N PHE A 98 1.72 6.70 -14.77
CA PHE A 98 0.31 6.48 -15.06
C PHE A 98 0.17 5.22 -15.91
N PHE A 99 -0.72 4.33 -15.50
CA PHE A 99 -0.98 3.06 -16.19
C PHE A 99 -2.46 2.92 -16.47
N THR A 100 -2.77 2.30 -17.61
CA THR A 100 -4.11 1.89 -17.98
C THR A 100 -4.17 0.37 -18.00
N LYS A 101 -5.04 -0.20 -17.17
CA LYS A 101 -5.32 -1.62 -17.11
C LYS A 101 -6.11 -2.03 -18.35
N LEU A 102 -5.55 -2.93 -19.15
CA LEU A 102 -6.21 -3.39 -20.38
C LEU A 102 -7.15 -4.56 -20.10
N GLU A 103 -6.71 -5.50 -19.29
CA GLU A 103 -7.46 -6.71 -18.93
C GLU A 103 -6.99 -7.20 -17.56
N THR A 104 -7.86 -7.95 -16.88
CA THR A 104 -7.53 -8.66 -15.64
C THR A 104 -7.94 -10.11 -15.80
N LEU A 105 -6.97 -11.00 -15.63
CA LEU A 105 -7.24 -12.43 -15.49
C LEU A 105 -7.37 -12.70 -14.00
N GLU A 106 -8.61 -12.77 -13.54
CA GLU A 106 -8.93 -12.97 -12.12
C GLU A 106 -8.40 -14.32 -11.63
N PHE A 107 -7.92 -14.33 -10.39
CA PHE A 107 -7.45 -15.56 -9.76
C PHE A 107 -8.63 -16.49 -9.46
N THR A 108 -8.55 -17.74 -9.94
CA THR A 108 -9.50 -18.82 -9.63
C THR A 108 -8.77 -19.96 -8.95
N SER A 109 -9.35 -20.50 -7.87
CA SER A 109 -8.81 -21.64 -7.12
C SER A 109 -8.80 -22.95 -7.89
#